data_AF-S8CCN7-F1
#
_entry.id   AF-S8CCN7-F1
#
_cell.length_a   1.000
_cell.length_b   1.000
_cell.length_c   1.000
_cell.angle_alpha   90.00
_cell.angle_beta   90.00
_cell.angle_gamma   90.00
#
_symmetry.space_group_name_H-M   'P 1'
#
loop_
_entity.id
_entity.type
_entity.pdbx_description
1 polymer ?
#
loop_
_entity_poly.entity_id
_entity_poly.type
_entity_poly.pdbx_seq_one_letter_code
_entity_poly.pdbx_strand_id
1 'polypeptide(L)'
;MSKGDDVSKTFRALAEKAERKFACVRDAPLHPYGGFGLHQTHFFHNVFKAYTRLWKYQQENRAKLMASGLQRWEIGEIASRIGQLYFNQYLRTSEARFLLEAYIFYEAIFYRKYFDGSAKDRGIRFKELRFHGRFFMVALLLNRVEMVKLLVERFKELVEDSRVQLLKFRDAILTSYHRNEVWFS
;
A
#
# COMPACT_ATOMS: atom_id res chain seq x y z
N MET A 1 -27.79 18.49 -2.35
CA MET A 1 -26.60 17.61 -2.19
C MET A 1 -25.35 18.46 -2.35
N SER A 2 -24.45 18.48 -1.35
CA SER A 2 -23.26 19.34 -1.38
C SER A 2 -22.26 18.89 -2.45
N LYS A 3 -21.66 19.84 -3.16
CA LYS A 3 -20.65 19.63 -4.22
C LYS A 3 -19.41 18.84 -3.72
N GLY A 4 -19.17 18.79 -2.41
CA GLY A 4 -18.09 17.99 -1.80
C GLY A 4 -18.40 16.50 -1.65
N ASP A 5 -19.69 16.13 -1.57
CA ASP A 5 -20.14 14.74 -1.43
C ASP A 5 -20.03 14.00 -2.77
N ASP A 6 -20.31 14.70 -3.88
CA ASP A 6 -20.14 14.19 -5.24
C ASP A 6 -18.67 13.90 -5.59
N VAL A 7 -17.76 14.76 -5.15
CA VAL A 7 -16.30 14.59 -5.33
C VAL A 7 -15.79 13.36 -4.60
N SER A 8 -16.24 13.15 -3.35
CA SER A 8 -15.85 11.99 -2.54
C SER A 8 -16.35 10.68 -3.16
N LYS A 9 -17.62 10.64 -3.60
CA LYS A 9 -18.21 9.47 -4.28
C LYS A 9 -17.47 9.13 -5.56
N THR A 10 -17.17 10.14 -6.38
CA THR A 10 -16.40 9.96 -7.61
C THR A 10 -14.99 9.41 -7.33
N PHE A 11 -14.31 9.96 -6.31
CA PHE A 11 -12.99 9.47 -5.90
C PHE A 11 -13.03 8.00 -5.47
N ARG A 12 -14.00 7.60 -4.62
CA ARG A 12 -14.15 6.21 -4.19
C ARG A 12 -14.43 5.27 -5.37
N ALA A 13 -15.31 5.66 -6.28
CA ALA A 13 -15.59 4.87 -7.48
C ALA A 13 -14.35 4.69 -8.38
N LEU A 14 -13.51 5.74 -8.51
CA LEU A 14 -12.24 5.64 -9.24
C LEU A 14 -11.25 4.72 -8.51
N ALA A 15 -11.15 4.83 -7.18
CA ALA A 15 -10.26 4.00 -6.36
C ALA A 15 -10.63 2.52 -6.46
N GLU A 16 -11.91 2.18 -6.29
CA GLU A 16 -12.38 0.80 -6.43
C GLU A 16 -12.16 0.26 -7.84
N LYS A 17 -12.39 1.08 -8.89
CA LYS A 17 -12.14 0.67 -10.27
C LYS A 17 -10.67 0.39 -10.53
N ALA A 18 -9.77 1.19 -9.95
CA ALA A 18 -8.33 0.97 -10.04
C ALA A 18 -7.91 -0.30 -9.28
N GLU A 19 -8.43 -0.52 -8.08
CA GLU A 19 -8.10 -1.71 -7.28
C GLU A 19 -8.62 -3.00 -7.91
N ARG A 20 -9.84 -3.01 -8.47
CA ARG A 20 -10.36 -4.17 -9.22
C ARG A 20 -9.43 -4.55 -10.39
N LYS A 21 -8.96 -3.53 -11.12
CA LYS A 21 -7.99 -3.73 -12.21
C LYS A 21 -6.64 -4.22 -11.69
N PHE A 22 -6.20 -3.72 -10.54
CA PHE A 22 -4.97 -4.14 -9.89
C PHE A 22 -5.02 -5.61 -9.47
N ALA A 23 -6.12 -6.05 -8.86
CA ALA A 23 -6.31 -7.43 -8.42
C ALA A 23 -6.19 -8.41 -9.59
N CYS A 24 -6.79 -8.09 -10.74
CA CYS A 24 -6.65 -8.91 -11.95
C CYS A 24 -5.20 -9.08 -12.42
N VAL A 25 -4.32 -8.10 -12.20
CA VAL A 25 -2.89 -8.21 -12.56
C VAL A 25 -2.10 -9.02 -11.54
N ARG A 26 -2.45 -8.89 -10.26
CA ARG A 26 -1.81 -9.65 -9.17
C ARG A 26 -2.14 -11.14 -9.26
N ASP A 27 -3.39 -11.47 -9.57
CA ASP A 27 -3.91 -12.84 -9.52
C ASP A 27 -3.73 -13.60 -10.86
N ALA A 28 -3.12 -12.97 -11.87
CA ALA A 28 -2.84 -13.61 -13.15
C ALA A 28 -1.68 -14.62 -13.02
N PRO A 29 -1.80 -15.86 -13.54
CA PRO A 29 -0.76 -16.86 -13.44
C PRO A 29 0.53 -16.42 -14.16
N LEU A 30 1.67 -16.59 -13.48
CA LEU A 30 3.02 -16.27 -13.98
C LEU A 30 3.60 -17.36 -14.91
N HIS A 31 2.77 -18.18 -15.56
CA HIS A 31 3.27 -19.35 -16.28
C HIS A 31 4.07 -18.94 -17.55
N PRO A 32 5.28 -19.50 -17.79
CA PRO A 32 6.20 -18.97 -18.79
C PRO A 32 5.93 -19.44 -20.23
N TYR A 33 5.02 -20.39 -20.43
CA TYR A 33 4.78 -21.03 -21.73
C TYR A 33 3.41 -20.65 -22.28
N GLY A 34 3.36 -19.61 -23.12
CA GLY A 34 2.25 -19.37 -24.04
C GLY A 34 1.83 -17.91 -24.13
N GLY A 35 2.33 -17.16 -25.12
CA GLY A 35 1.64 -16.02 -25.74
C GLY A 35 1.17 -14.82 -24.87
N PHE A 36 1.40 -14.82 -23.55
CA PHE A 36 0.78 -13.86 -22.62
C PHE A 36 1.49 -12.50 -22.52
N GLY A 37 2.66 -12.31 -23.16
CA GLY A 37 3.46 -11.09 -23.06
C GLY A 37 2.73 -9.81 -23.51
N LEU A 38 1.98 -9.87 -24.62
CA LEU A 38 1.17 -8.74 -25.09
C LEU A 38 -0.02 -8.47 -24.15
N HIS A 39 -0.77 -9.51 -23.77
CA HIS A 39 -1.92 -9.37 -22.88
C HIS A 39 -1.51 -8.74 -21.55
N GLN A 40 -0.38 -9.16 -20.97
CA GLN A 40 0.15 -8.63 -19.73
C GLN A 40 0.60 -7.16 -19.82
N THR A 41 1.18 -6.75 -20.96
CA THR A 41 1.51 -5.35 -21.24
C THR A 41 0.25 -4.49 -21.36
N HIS A 42 -0.79 -4.97 -22.06
CA HIS A 42 -2.09 -4.31 -22.12
C HIS A 42 -2.76 -4.18 -20.74
N PHE A 43 -2.68 -5.21 -19.90
CA PHE A 43 -3.17 -5.13 -18.52
C PHE A 43 -2.42 -4.07 -17.72
N PHE A 44 -1.08 -4.05 -17.75
CA PHE A 44 -0.26 -3.02 -17.10
C PHE A 44 -0.70 -1.61 -17.51
N HIS A 45 -0.79 -1.33 -18.82
CA HIS A 45 -1.24 -0.02 -19.31
C HIS A 45 -2.65 0.35 -18.82
N ASN A 46 -3.56 -0.62 -18.77
CA ASN A 46 -4.93 -0.40 -18.30
C ASN A 46 -5.01 -0.07 -16.80
N VAL A 47 -4.23 -0.76 -15.96
CA VAL A 47 -4.18 -0.49 -14.52
C VAL A 47 -3.47 0.83 -14.26
N PHE A 48 -2.32 1.05 -14.91
CA PHE A 48 -1.55 2.28 -14.80
C PHE A 48 -2.39 3.49 -15.16
N LYS A 49 -3.10 3.46 -16.31
CA LYS A 49 -4.02 4.53 -16.72
C LYS A 49 -5.12 4.80 -15.68
N ALA A 50 -5.65 3.77 -15.03
CA ALA A 50 -6.64 3.93 -13.96
C ALA A 50 -6.06 4.63 -12.73
N TYR A 51 -4.88 4.22 -12.26
CA TYR A 51 -4.21 4.88 -11.14
C TYR A 51 -3.73 6.29 -11.46
N THR A 52 -3.22 6.57 -12.67
CA THR A 52 -2.83 7.93 -13.08
C THR A 52 -4.05 8.86 -13.08
N ARG A 53 -5.20 8.39 -13.57
CA ARG A 53 -6.46 9.16 -13.50
C ARG A 53 -6.89 9.41 -12.06
N LEU A 54 -6.84 8.39 -11.20
CA LEU A 54 -7.16 8.52 -9.77
C LEU A 54 -6.22 9.52 -9.08
N TRP A 55 -4.92 9.41 -9.32
CA TRP A 55 -3.90 10.28 -8.75
C TRP A 55 -4.09 11.74 -9.18
N LYS A 56 -4.36 11.98 -10.47
CA LYS A 56 -4.68 13.31 -10.98
C LYS A 56 -5.93 13.88 -10.31
N TYR A 57 -7.00 13.09 -10.24
CA TYR A 57 -8.26 13.51 -9.62
C TYR A 57 -8.08 13.90 -8.15
N GLN A 58 -7.29 13.14 -7.39
CA GLN A 58 -7.02 13.47 -5.98
C GLN A 58 -6.25 14.79 -5.86
N GLN A 59 -5.23 15.02 -6.70
CA GLN A 59 -4.44 16.25 -6.64
C GLN A 59 -5.28 17.49 -6.93
N GLU A 60 -6.17 17.43 -7.93
CA GLU A 60 -7.05 18.54 -8.32
C GLU A 60 -8.13 18.85 -7.27
N ASN A 61 -8.58 17.85 -6.51
CA ASN A 61 -9.68 17.97 -5.56
C ASN A 61 -9.27 17.81 -4.09
N ARG A 62 -7.97 17.90 -3.81
CA ARG A 62 -7.36 17.53 -2.52
C ARG A 62 -8.02 18.19 -1.31
N ALA A 63 -8.28 19.50 -1.37
CA ALA A 63 -8.88 20.25 -0.26
C ALA A 63 -10.30 19.74 0.06
N LYS A 64 -11.10 19.48 -0.98
CA LYS A 64 -12.47 18.96 -0.82
C LYS A 64 -12.46 17.53 -0.29
N LEU A 65 -11.54 16.69 -0.79
CA LEU A 65 -11.41 15.32 -0.33
C LEU A 65 -11.01 15.25 1.15
N MET A 66 -10.07 16.08 1.59
CA MET A 66 -9.71 16.18 3.01
C MET A 66 -10.88 16.67 3.86
N ALA A 67 -11.64 17.66 3.40
CA ALA A 67 -12.84 18.13 4.09
C ALA A 67 -13.94 17.04 4.19
N SER A 68 -14.01 16.15 3.19
CA SER A 68 -14.91 14.99 3.18
C SER A 68 -14.35 13.77 3.94
N GLY A 69 -13.23 13.90 4.66
CA GLY A 69 -12.68 12.88 5.54
C GLY A 69 -11.60 11.97 4.95
N LEU A 70 -11.09 12.24 3.74
CA LEU A 70 -9.98 11.49 3.14
C LEU A 70 -8.74 11.57 4.04
N GLN A 71 -8.24 10.40 4.44
CA GLN A 71 -7.09 10.27 5.32
C GLN A 71 -5.78 10.28 4.53
N ARG A 72 -4.70 10.71 5.20
CA ARG A 72 -3.35 10.75 4.58
C ARG A 72 -2.87 9.36 4.17
N TRP A 73 -3.15 8.33 4.96
CA TRP A 73 -2.72 6.97 4.67
C TRP A 73 -3.36 6.40 3.40
N GLU A 74 -4.58 6.83 3.04
CA GLU A 74 -5.26 6.40 1.80
C GLU A 74 -4.49 6.89 0.57
N ILE A 75 -3.92 8.11 0.65
CA ILE A 75 -3.07 8.68 -0.40
C ILE A 75 -1.74 7.91 -0.47
N GLY A 76 -1.19 7.55 0.68
CA GLY A 76 -0.01 6.69 0.77
C GLY A 76 -0.24 5.31 0.14
N GLU A 77 -1.43 4.72 0.32
CA GLU A 77 -1.79 3.45 -0.31
C GLU A 77 -1.86 3.56 -1.84
N ILE A 78 -2.49 4.61 -2.38
CA ILE A 78 -2.53 4.86 -3.83
C ILE A 78 -1.12 5.02 -4.40
N ALA A 79 -0.28 5.82 -3.75
CA ALA A 79 1.11 6.01 -4.15
C ALA A 79 1.90 4.68 -4.09
N SER A 80 1.68 3.87 -3.05
CA SER A 80 2.33 2.57 -2.91
C SER A 80 1.90 1.60 -4.02
N ARG A 81 0.64 1.65 -4.48
CA ARG A 81 0.17 0.85 -5.62
C ARG A 81 0.80 1.29 -6.93
N ILE A 82 0.97 2.59 -7.16
CA ILE A 82 1.67 3.11 -8.34
C ILE A 82 3.13 2.64 -8.33
N GLY A 83 3.83 2.76 -7.21
CA GLY A 83 5.19 2.23 -7.06
C GLY A 83 5.27 0.72 -7.30
N GLN A 84 4.26 -0.03 -6.86
CA GLN A 84 4.18 -1.47 -7.13
C GLN A 84 3.98 -1.79 -8.62
N LEU A 85 3.20 -1.00 -9.36
CA LEU A 85 3.06 -1.17 -10.81
C LEU A 85 4.40 -0.97 -11.51
N TYR A 86 5.13 0.09 -11.16
CA TYR A 86 6.47 0.34 -11.68
C TYR A 86 7.44 -0.81 -11.38
N PHE A 87 7.45 -1.29 -10.12
CA PHE A 87 8.30 -2.40 -9.73
C PHE A 87 7.95 -3.71 -10.49
N ASN A 88 6.66 -4.01 -10.65
CA ASN A 88 6.21 -5.16 -11.43
C ASN A 88 6.64 -5.05 -12.90
N GLN A 89 6.62 -3.85 -13.47
CA GLN A 89 7.09 -3.63 -14.84
C GLN A 89 8.61 -3.85 -14.93
N TYR A 90 9.39 -3.38 -13.95
CA TYR A 90 10.82 -3.66 -13.85
C TYR A 90 11.10 -5.17 -13.82
N LEU A 91 10.38 -5.96 -13.02
CA LEU A 91 10.58 -7.42 -12.96
C LEU A 91 10.34 -8.13 -14.29
N ARG A 92 9.58 -7.52 -15.20
CA ARG A 92 9.26 -8.09 -16.52
C ARG A 92 10.24 -7.64 -17.60
N THR A 93 10.58 -6.35 -17.63
CA THR A 93 11.41 -5.78 -18.71
C THR A 93 12.87 -5.66 -18.34
N SER A 94 13.21 -5.78 -17.05
CA SER A 94 14.53 -5.49 -16.47
C SER A 94 15.02 -4.06 -16.74
N GLU A 95 14.14 -3.13 -17.12
CA GLU A 95 14.52 -1.75 -17.39
C GLU A 95 14.62 -0.93 -16.09
N ALA A 96 15.83 -0.50 -15.75
CA ALA A 96 16.14 0.20 -14.50
C ALA A 96 15.32 1.49 -14.28
N ARG A 97 14.85 2.16 -15.35
CA ARG A 97 13.98 3.35 -15.23
C ARG A 97 12.73 3.08 -14.40
N PHE A 98 12.10 1.92 -14.55
CA PHE A 98 10.90 1.60 -13.78
C PHE A 98 11.23 1.31 -12.31
N LEU A 99 12.40 0.76 -12.03
CA LEU A 99 12.87 0.55 -10.66
C LEU A 99 13.13 1.90 -9.95
N LEU A 100 13.72 2.87 -10.66
CA LEU A 100 13.91 4.24 -10.16
C LEU A 100 12.59 4.94 -9.89
N GLU A 101 11.61 4.83 -10.79
CA GLU A 101 10.26 5.40 -10.57
C GLU A 101 9.60 4.80 -9.33
N ALA A 102 9.66 3.48 -9.16
CA ALA A 102 9.15 2.81 -7.96
C ALA A 102 9.81 3.35 -6.68
N TYR A 103 11.14 3.55 -6.71
CA TYR A 103 11.90 4.12 -5.60
C TYR A 103 11.44 5.53 -5.26
N ILE A 104 11.27 6.42 -6.25
CA ILE A 104 10.81 7.81 -6.03
C ILE A 104 9.45 7.83 -5.32
N PHE A 105 8.51 6.98 -5.75
CA PHE A 105 7.22 6.87 -5.09
C PHE A 105 7.36 6.41 -3.64
N TYR A 106 8.16 5.36 -3.39
CA TYR A 106 8.33 4.82 -2.04
C TYR A 106 9.07 5.77 -1.11
N GLU A 107 10.12 6.43 -1.59
CA GLU A 107 10.86 7.45 -0.85
C GLU A 107 9.96 8.64 -0.49
N ALA A 108 9.14 9.10 -1.43
CA ALA A 108 8.16 10.16 -1.16
C ALA A 108 7.13 9.73 -0.11
N ILE A 109 6.70 8.46 -0.09
CA ILE A 109 5.77 7.97 0.92
C ILE A 109 6.42 7.97 2.30
N PHE A 110 7.66 7.48 2.37
CA PHE A 110 8.44 7.37 3.59
C PHE A 110 8.70 8.75 4.22
N TYR A 111 9.24 9.72 3.46
CA TYR A 111 9.56 11.05 4.02
C TYR A 111 8.34 11.89 4.36
N ARG A 112 7.24 11.76 3.61
CA ARG A 112 5.99 12.49 3.88
C ARG A 112 5.18 11.87 5.01
N LYS A 113 5.61 10.72 5.53
CA LYS A 113 5.01 10.00 6.65
C LYS A 113 3.50 9.83 6.50
N TYR A 114 3.06 9.28 5.36
CA TYR A 114 1.62 9.14 5.09
C TYR A 114 0.90 8.20 6.06
N PHE A 115 1.64 7.30 6.72
CA PHE A 115 1.10 6.35 7.70
C PHE A 115 1.17 6.87 9.15
N ASP A 116 1.75 8.06 9.41
CA ASP A 116 1.76 8.66 10.75
C ASP A 116 0.34 8.88 11.28
N GLY A 117 0.15 8.63 12.58
CA GLY A 117 -1.14 8.77 13.26
C GLY A 117 -2.10 7.60 13.06
N SER A 118 -1.73 6.57 12.28
CA SER A 118 -2.55 5.38 12.05
C SER A 118 -2.29 4.22 13.03
N ALA A 119 -1.43 4.43 14.04
CA ALA A 119 -0.94 3.40 14.97
C ALA A 119 -2.04 2.62 15.73
N LYS A 120 -3.25 3.17 15.84
CA LYS A 120 -4.39 2.52 16.51
C LYS A 120 -5.12 1.50 15.62
N ASP A 121 -5.03 1.64 14.30
CA ASP A 121 -5.69 0.76 13.35
C ASP A 121 -4.73 -0.36 12.88
N ARG A 122 -4.99 -1.58 13.34
CA ARG A 122 -4.18 -2.76 12.98
C ARG A 122 -4.13 -2.98 11.46
N GLY A 123 -5.24 -2.75 10.76
CA GLY A 123 -5.32 -2.93 9.31
C GLY A 123 -4.39 -1.98 8.57
N ILE A 124 -4.31 -0.72 9.02
CA ILE A 124 -3.40 0.27 8.43
C ILE A 124 -1.94 -0.07 8.76
N ARG A 125 -1.64 -0.52 9.98
CA ARG A 125 -0.29 -0.98 10.33
C ARG A 125 0.20 -2.13 9.45
N PHE A 126 -0.67 -3.09 9.12
CA PHE A 126 -0.32 -4.15 8.17
C PHE A 126 -0.05 -3.61 6.76
N LYS A 127 -0.78 -2.58 6.31
CA LYS A 127 -0.51 -1.92 5.02
C LYS A 127 0.84 -1.22 5.04
N GLU A 128 1.17 -0.50 6.12
CA GLU A 128 2.45 0.16 6.33
C GLU A 128 3.62 -0.84 6.34
N LEU A 129 3.50 -1.95 7.07
CA LEU A 129 4.52 -3.00 7.11
C LEU A 129 4.78 -3.60 5.72
N ARG A 130 3.71 -3.89 4.96
CA ARG A 130 3.83 -4.37 3.58
C ARG A 130 4.47 -3.33 2.67
N PHE A 131 4.18 -2.04 2.89
CA PHE A 131 4.83 -0.96 2.17
C PHE A 131 6.35 -0.92 2.46
N HIS A 132 6.76 -0.94 3.74
CA HIS A 132 8.18 -0.96 4.12
C HIS A 132 8.93 -2.15 3.54
N GLY A 133 8.33 -3.36 3.56
CA GLY A 133 8.93 -4.54 2.93
C GLY A 133 9.17 -4.36 1.42
N ARG A 134 8.24 -3.74 0.69
CA ARG A 134 8.43 -3.44 -0.74
C ARG A 134 9.48 -2.36 -0.97
N PHE A 135 9.49 -1.32 -0.15
CA PHE A 135 10.47 -0.24 -0.28
C PHE A 135 11.89 -0.78 -0.02
N PHE A 136 12.05 -1.61 1.00
CA PHE A 136 13.31 -2.29 1.31
C PHE A 136 13.84 -3.09 0.11
N MET A 137 12.99 -3.90 -0.54
CA MET A 137 13.39 -4.66 -1.74
C MET A 137 13.88 -3.75 -2.88
N VAL A 138 13.18 -2.65 -3.15
CA VAL A 138 13.58 -1.69 -4.20
C VAL A 138 14.87 -0.96 -3.84
N ALA A 139 15.04 -0.54 -2.59
CA ALA A 139 16.24 0.13 -2.12
C ALA A 139 17.47 -0.78 -2.20
N LEU A 140 17.32 -2.07 -1.89
CA LEU A 140 18.38 -3.08 -2.05
C LEU A 140 18.78 -3.26 -3.52
N LEU A 141 17.80 -3.41 -4.42
CA LEU A 141 18.07 -3.60 -5.85
C LEU A 141 18.77 -2.40 -6.50
N LEU A 142 18.55 -1.19 -5.97
CA LEU A 142 19.24 0.04 -6.39
C LEU A 142 20.54 0.32 -5.61
N ASN A 143 20.96 -0.60 -4.74
CA ASN A 143 22.15 -0.46 -3.89
C ASN A 143 22.17 0.84 -3.06
N ARG A 144 21.01 1.27 -2.54
CA ARG A 144 20.89 2.48 -1.70
C ARG A 144 21.17 2.15 -0.24
N VAL A 145 22.42 1.82 0.07
CA VAL A 145 22.83 1.28 1.38
C VAL A 145 22.36 2.13 2.58
N GLU A 146 22.47 3.47 2.50
CA GLU A 146 22.03 4.34 3.61
C GLU A 146 20.50 4.29 3.82
N MET A 147 19.73 4.23 2.73
CA MET A 147 18.29 4.05 2.81
C MET A 147 17.94 2.66 3.36
N VAL A 148 18.66 1.62 2.95
CA VAL A 148 18.47 0.26 3.46
C VAL A 148 18.69 0.21 4.97
N LYS A 149 19.77 0.82 5.49
CA LYS A 149 20.02 0.91 6.94
C LYS A 149 18.86 1.58 7.67
N LEU A 150 18.38 2.71 7.17
CA LEU A 150 17.24 3.44 7.74
C LEU A 150 15.96 2.59 7.75
N LEU A 151 15.69 1.88 6.64
CA LEU A 151 14.53 1.02 6.52
C LEU A 151 14.60 -0.20 7.42
N VAL A 152 15.79 -0.78 7.64
CA VAL A 152 15.97 -1.90 8.57
C VAL A 152 15.59 -1.50 9.99
N GLU A 153 16.04 -0.34 10.46
CA GLU A 153 15.70 0.13 11.80
C GLU A 153 14.19 0.37 11.94
N ARG A 154 13.56 1.02 10.95
CA ARG A 154 12.10 1.19 10.94
C ARG A 154 11.33 -0.12 10.85
N PHE A 155 11.83 -1.08 10.07
CA PHE A 155 11.19 -2.39 9.95
C PHE A 155 11.28 -3.16 11.26
N LYS A 156 12.41 -3.12 11.96
CA LYS A 156 12.56 -3.72 13.30
C LYS A 156 11.56 -3.13 14.30
N GLU A 157 11.43 -1.81 14.36
CA GLU A 157 10.45 -1.12 15.22
C GLU A 157 9.01 -1.61 14.91
N LEU A 158 8.61 -1.62 13.65
CA LEU A 158 7.26 -2.04 13.25
C LEU A 158 6.98 -3.52 13.52
N VAL A 159 7.97 -4.40 13.31
CA VAL A 159 7.85 -5.84 13.61
C VAL A 159 7.72 -6.05 15.12
N GLU A 160 8.53 -5.35 15.92
CA GLU A 160 8.47 -5.46 17.37
C GLU A 160 7.11 -4.98 17.91
N ASP A 161 6.64 -3.82 17.46
CA ASP A 161 5.33 -3.30 17.83
C ASP A 161 4.19 -4.24 17.39
N SER A 162 4.35 -4.93 16.26
CA SER A 162 3.37 -5.95 15.82
C SER A 162 3.39 -7.16 16.74
N ARG A 163 4.57 -7.63 17.13
CA ARG A 163 4.75 -8.76 18.06
C ARG A 163 4.14 -8.46 19.44
N VAL A 164 4.42 -7.28 20.00
CA VAL A 164 3.87 -6.85 21.30
C VAL A 164 2.34 -6.78 21.25
N GLN A 165 1.74 -6.26 20.17
CA GLN A 165 0.29 -6.22 20.04
C GLN A 165 -0.35 -7.62 19.94
N LEU A 166 0.30 -8.57 19.25
CA LEU A 166 -0.15 -9.96 19.19
C LEU A 166 -0.11 -10.64 20.56
N LEU A 167 0.96 -10.41 21.33
CA LEU A 167 1.07 -10.93 22.70
C LEU A 167 -0.03 -10.38 23.61
N LYS A 168 -0.27 -9.05 23.60
CA LYS A 168 -1.37 -8.44 24.36
C LYS A 168 -2.74 -9.00 23.98
N PHE A 169 -2.96 -9.27 22.70
CA PHE A 169 -4.22 -9.86 22.23
C PHE A 169 -4.39 -11.30 22.72
N ARG A 170 -3.32 -12.12 22.66
CA ARG A 170 -3.30 -13.47 23.21
C ARG A 170 -3.61 -13.45 24.71
N ASP A 171 -2.96 -12.57 25.46
CA ASP A 171 -3.13 -12.47 26.91
C ASP A 171 -4.54 -11.98 27.28
N ALA A 172 -5.14 -11.07 26.49
CA ALA A 172 -6.53 -10.64 26.66
C ALA A 172 -7.53 -11.78 26.40
N ILE A 173 -7.27 -12.63 25.39
CA ILE A 173 -8.07 -13.84 25.14
C ILE A 173 -7.97 -14.79 26.33
N LEU A 174 -6.75 -15.12 26.78
CA LEU A 174 -6.54 -16.02 27.91
C LEU A 174 -7.21 -15.50 29.20
N THR A 175 -7.13 -14.19 29.45
CA THR A 175 -7.78 -13.54 30.60
C THR A 175 -9.32 -13.58 30.49
N SER A 176 -9.87 -13.46 29.28
CA SER A 176 -11.32 -13.59 29.03
C SER A 176 -11.80 -15.02 29.27
N TYR A 177 -11.05 -16.02 28.79
CA TYR A 177 -11.35 -17.44 29.03
C TYR A 177 -11.37 -17.77 30.53
N HIS A 178 -10.30 -17.42 31.26
CA HIS A 178 -10.24 -17.65 32.70
C HIS A 178 -11.33 -16.90 33.47
N ARG A 179 -11.68 -15.67 33.06
CA ARG A 179 -12.78 -14.93 33.69
C ARG A 179 -14.11 -15.65 33.51
N ASN A 180 -14.38 -16.22 32.33
CA ASN A 180 -15.63 -16.95 32.06
C ASN A 180 -15.70 -18.29 32.82
N GLU A 181 -14.59 -18.99 33.04
CA GLU A 181 -14.59 -20.24 33.84
C GLU A 181 -15.02 -20.01 35.30
N VAL A 182 -14.69 -18.86 35.88
CA VAL A 182 -15.09 -18.48 37.26
C VAL A 182 -16.58 -18.17 37.37
N TRP A 183 -17.28 -17.86 36.28
CA TRP A 183 -18.75 -17.64 36.29
C TRP A 183 -19.57 -18.93 36.13
N PHE A 184 -18.93 -20.04 35.73
CA PHE A 184 -19.59 -21.33 35.51
C PHE A 184 -19.24 -22.40 36.57
N SER A 185 -18.49 -22.03 37.61
CA SER A 185 -18.23 -22.87 38.80
C SER A 185 -18.91 -22.28 40.03
#